data_AF-A0A1G0FA33-F1
#
_entry.id   AF-A0A1G0FA33-F1
#
_cell.length_a   1.000
_cell.length_b   1.000
_cell.length_c   1.000
_cell.angle_alpha   90.00
_cell.angle_beta   90.00
_cell.angle_gamma   90.00
#
_symmetry.space_group_name_H-M   'P 1'
#
loop_
_entity.id
_entity.type
_entity.pdbx_description
1 polymer ?
#
loop_
_entity_poly.entity_id
_entity_poly.type
_entity_poly.pdbx_seq_one_letter_code
_entity_poly.pdbx_strand_id
1 'polypeptide(L)'
;MQIHAVSVKAEDYNRVRLALLRIASPLRLALPHLRNLCMMMDEELWLVVDESMDDLPIMAWTDFQVTGRRTLHEQIKCKLRYYHIHAGLILNQVFADVEAALAEQLASHQTDSGDKVRSLPPKS
;
A
#
# COMPACT_ATOMS: atom_id res chain seq x y z
N MET A 1 15.17 -3.96 -17.56
CA MET A 1 14.35 -4.33 -16.38
C MET A 1 15.22 -5.09 -15.39
N GLN A 2 15.42 -4.54 -14.19
CA GLN A 2 16.18 -5.19 -13.13
C GLN A 2 15.22 -5.75 -12.07
N ILE A 3 15.49 -6.95 -11.56
CA ILE A 3 14.67 -7.61 -10.53
C ILE A 3 15.55 -7.91 -9.33
N HIS A 4 15.09 -7.52 -8.15
CA HIS A 4 15.78 -7.72 -6.89
C HIS A 4 14.89 -8.49 -5.92
N ALA A 5 15.44 -9.52 -5.28
CA ALA A 5 14.78 -10.14 -4.14
C ALA A 5 14.91 -9.20 -2.94
N VAL A 6 13.78 -8.80 -2.35
CA VAL A 6 13.73 -7.87 -1.23
C VAL A 6 12.73 -8.35 -0.17
N SER A 7 12.76 -7.72 1.00
CA SER A 7 11.77 -7.89 2.05
C SER A 7 11.13 -6.56 2.38
N VAL A 8 9.81 -6.54 2.45
CA VAL A 8 9.02 -5.38 2.93
C VAL A 8 8.73 -5.58 4.42
N LYS A 9 8.69 -4.50 5.19
CA LYS A 9 8.35 -4.59 6.62
C LYS A 9 6.93 -5.12 6.77
N ALA A 10 6.72 -5.89 7.83
CA ALA A 10 5.41 -6.45 8.13
C ALA A 10 4.34 -5.35 8.30
N GLU A 11 4.71 -4.26 8.95
CA GLU A 11 3.84 -3.10 9.20
C GLU A 11 3.34 -2.47 7.89
N ASP A 12 4.24 -2.13 6.97
CA ASP A 12 3.90 -1.55 5.66
C ASP A 12 2.93 -2.46 4.91
N TYR A 13 3.23 -3.77 4.86
CA TYR A 13 2.35 -4.75 4.21
C TYR A 13 0.98 -4.87 4.86
N ASN A 14 0.93 -4.97 6.18
CA ASN A 14 -0.33 -5.10 6.88
C ASN A 14 -1.18 -3.82 6.73
N ARG A 15 -0.56 -2.64 6.68
CA ARG A 15 -1.26 -1.36 6.51
C ARG A 15 -1.86 -1.23 5.11
N VAL A 16 -1.09 -1.55 4.06
CA VAL A 16 -1.60 -1.60 2.69
C VAL A 16 -2.73 -2.62 2.58
N ARG A 17 -2.54 -3.83 3.10
CA ARG A 17 -3.59 -4.86 3.10
C ARG A 17 -4.87 -4.39 3.79
N LEU A 18 -4.75 -3.72 4.94
CA LEU A 18 -5.89 -3.18 5.66
C LEU A 18 -6.61 -2.10 4.85
N ALA A 19 -5.87 -1.21 4.20
CA ALA A 19 -6.41 -0.19 3.31
C ALA A 19 -7.15 -0.81 2.11
N LEU A 20 -6.57 -1.83 1.48
CA LEU A 20 -7.21 -2.56 0.38
C LEU A 20 -8.55 -3.20 0.80
N LEU A 21 -8.64 -3.69 2.04
CA LEU A 21 -9.85 -4.31 2.58
C LEU A 21 -10.93 -3.30 3.02
N ARG A 22 -10.54 -2.07 3.39
CA ARG A 22 -11.45 -1.10 4.04
C ARG A 22 -11.80 0.10 3.18
N ILE A 23 -10.95 0.45 2.23
CA ILE A 23 -11.07 1.67 1.43
C ILE A 23 -11.46 1.28 0.01
N ALA A 24 -10.55 0.66 -0.73
CA ALA A 24 -10.76 0.22 -2.11
C ALA A 24 -9.68 -0.79 -2.53
N SER A 25 -10.01 -1.68 -3.47
CA SER A 25 -9.06 -2.54 -4.17
C SER A 25 -9.45 -2.58 -5.67
N PRO A 26 -8.59 -2.13 -6.59
CA PRO A 26 -7.27 -1.54 -6.37
C PRO A 26 -7.35 -0.16 -5.68
N LEU A 27 -6.28 0.22 -4.97
CA LEU A 27 -6.12 1.51 -4.32
C LEU A 27 -5.11 2.37 -5.09
N ARG A 28 -5.45 3.63 -5.32
CA ARG A 28 -4.54 4.63 -5.90
C ARG A 28 -4.23 5.72 -4.88
N LEU A 29 -2.95 6.01 -4.65
CA LEU A 29 -2.46 7.00 -3.70
C LEU A 29 -1.50 7.98 -4.38
N ALA A 30 -1.76 9.28 -4.22
CA ALA A 30 -0.80 10.31 -4.61
C ALA A 30 0.45 10.25 -3.72
N LEU A 31 1.62 10.55 -4.28
CA LEU A 31 2.89 10.65 -3.55
C LEU A 31 3.27 12.14 -3.46
N PRO A 32 2.81 12.88 -2.43
CA PRO A 32 2.87 14.34 -2.40
C PRO A 32 4.29 14.91 -2.48
N HIS A 33 5.31 14.16 -2.06
CA HIS A 33 6.70 14.61 -2.13
C HIS A 33 7.40 14.17 -3.42
N LEU A 34 6.71 13.41 -4.28
CA LEU A 34 7.22 12.91 -5.56
C LEU A 34 6.30 13.36 -6.69
N ARG A 35 6.63 14.51 -7.28
CA ARG A 35 5.83 15.16 -8.33
C ARG A 35 5.46 14.17 -9.44
N ASN A 36 4.19 14.19 -9.85
CA ASN A 36 3.58 13.35 -10.88
C ASN A 36 3.63 11.84 -10.59
N LEU A 37 4.15 11.40 -9.44
CA LEU A 37 4.19 9.99 -9.11
C LEU A 37 2.98 9.58 -8.28
N CYS A 38 2.52 8.38 -8.57
CA CYS A 38 1.40 7.77 -7.88
C CYS A 38 1.71 6.31 -7.58
N MET A 39 1.21 5.83 -6.45
CA MET A 39 1.25 4.44 -6.05
C MET A 39 -0.11 3.78 -6.31
N MET A 40 -0.14 2.77 -7.17
CA MET A 40 -1.28 1.89 -7.42
C MET A 40 -1.03 0.55 -6.73
N MET A 41 -1.99 0.03 -5.97
CA MET A 41 -1.81 -1.20 -5.21
C MET A 41 -3.03 -2.10 -5.31
N ASP A 42 -2.78 -3.39 -5.44
CA ASP A 42 -3.71 -4.47 -5.14
C ASP A 42 -3.03 -5.53 -4.27
N GLU A 43 -3.63 -6.72 -4.16
CA GLU A 43 -3.11 -7.82 -3.34
C GLU A 43 -1.82 -8.45 -3.89
N GLU A 44 -1.54 -8.32 -5.18
CA GLU A 44 -0.44 -8.98 -5.88
C GLU A 44 0.66 -8.01 -6.32
N LEU A 45 0.29 -6.76 -6.63
CA LEU A 45 1.11 -5.75 -7.26
C LEU A 45 1.01 -4.41 -6.52
N TRP A 46 2.17 -3.88 -6.14
CA TRP A 46 2.30 -2.49 -5.75
C TRP A 46 3.18 -1.76 -6.75
N LEU A 47 2.62 -0.82 -7.49
CA LEU A 47 3.23 -0.18 -8.66
C LEU A 47 3.32 1.33 -8.45
N VAL A 48 4.51 1.87 -8.63
CA VAL A 48 4.71 3.31 -8.79
C VAL A 48 4.68 3.65 -10.26
N VAL A 49 3.82 4.60 -10.64
CA VAL A 49 3.67 5.12 -12.00
C VAL A 49 3.96 6.62 -12.04
N ASP A 50 4.40 7.11 -13.20
CA ASP A 50 4.39 8.54 -13.52
C ASP A 50 3.11 8.88 -14.28
N GLU A 51 2.20 9.58 -13.61
CA GLU A 51 0.88 9.96 -14.14
C GLU A 51 0.98 11.00 -15.27
N SER A 52 2.12 11.72 -15.38
CA SER A 52 2.33 12.66 -16.47
C SER A 52 2.72 12.00 -17.80
N MET A 53 2.97 10.69 -17.77
CA MET A 53 3.48 9.90 -18.89
C MET A 53 2.61 8.66 -19.14
N ASP A 54 1.28 8.82 -19.17
CA ASP A 54 0.32 7.72 -19.39
C ASP A 54 0.52 6.53 -18.43
N ASP A 55 0.68 6.83 -17.13
CA ASP A 55 0.97 5.85 -16.07
C ASP A 55 2.23 5.00 -16.36
N LEU A 56 3.30 5.63 -16.86
CA LEU A 56 4.56 4.94 -17.14
C LEU A 56 5.09 4.24 -15.87
N PRO A 57 5.31 2.92 -15.89
CA PRO A 57 5.85 2.19 -14.75
C PRO A 57 7.24 2.68 -14.36
N ILE A 58 7.44 2.97 -13.08
CA ILE A 58 8.72 3.39 -12.50
C ILE A 58 9.37 2.23 -11.75
N MET A 59 8.63 1.63 -10.81
CA MET A 59 9.03 0.43 -10.08
C MET A 59 7.82 -0.33 -9.52
N ALA A 60 7.99 -1.61 -9.22
CA ALA A 60 6.94 -2.43 -8.65
C ALA A 60 7.43 -3.46 -7.64
N TRP A 61 6.65 -3.67 -6.57
CA TRP A 61 6.75 -4.84 -5.71
C TRP A 61 5.74 -5.88 -6.17
N THR A 62 6.20 -7.12 -6.30
CA THR A 62 5.45 -8.26 -6.86
C THR A 62 5.81 -9.54 -6.12
N ASP A 63 5.07 -10.62 -6.35
CA ASP A 63 5.40 -11.97 -5.85
C ASP A 63 5.52 -12.01 -4.30
N PHE A 64 4.59 -11.38 -3.58
CA PHE A 64 4.56 -11.37 -2.13
C PHE A 64 4.37 -12.79 -1.56
N GLN A 65 5.33 -13.26 -0.75
CA GLN A 65 5.30 -14.60 -0.15
C GLN A 65 4.45 -14.60 1.12
N VAL A 66 3.13 -14.63 0.95
CA VAL A 66 2.16 -14.56 2.06
C VAL A 66 1.38 -15.84 2.31
N THR A 67 1.41 -16.80 1.38
CA THR A 67 0.75 -18.10 1.54
C THR A 67 1.33 -18.87 2.71
N GLY A 68 0.46 -19.31 3.61
CA GLY A 68 0.86 -20.09 4.80
C GLY A 68 1.51 -19.25 5.91
N ARG A 69 1.53 -17.91 5.80
CA ARG A 69 2.03 -17.03 6.85
C ARG A 69 1.18 -17.16 8.11
N ARG A 70 1.83 -17.44 9.25
CA ARG A 70 1.19 -17.56 10.58
C ARG A 70 1.52 -16.41 11.53
N THR A 71 2.45 -15.56 11.14
CA THR A 71 3.12 -14.55 11.97
C THR A 71 2.86 -13.16 11.38
N LEU A 72 2.22 -12.27 12.14
CA LEU A 72 1.86 -10.93 11.63
C LEU A 72 3.04 -9.94 11.60
N HIS A 73 4.14 -10.25 12.31
CA HIS A 73 5.28 -9.37 12.55
C HIS A 73 6.50 -9.66 11.66
N GLU A 74 6.52 -10.81 10.97
CA GLU A 74 7.64 -11.17 10.10
C GLU A 74 7.57 -10.41 8.77
N GLN A 75 8.72 -9.97 8.27
CA GLN A 75 8.85 -9.26 7.00
C GLN A 75 8.36 -10.13 5.83
N ILE A 76 7.81 -9.50 4.80
CA ILE A 76 7.30 -10.18 3.62
C ILE A 76 8.35 -10.19 2.52
N LYS A 77 8.83 -11.38 2.16
CA LYS A 77 9.68 -11.56 0.99
C LYS A 77 8.88 -11.29 -0.27
N CYS A 78 9.45 -10.55 -1.19
CA CYS A 78 8.85 -10.22 -2.48
C CYS A 78 9.95 -9.90 -3.51
N LYS A 79 9.54 -9.48 -4.70
CA LYS A 79 10.45 -9.00 -5.75
C LYS A 79 10.19 -7.53 -6.04
N LEU A 80 11.26 -6.75 -6.07
CA LEU A 80 11.26 -5.37 -6.53
C LEU A 80 11.76 -5.31 -7.97
N ARG A 81 10.98 -4.69 -8.85
CA ARG A 81 11.25 -4.50 -10.27
C ARG A 81 11.48 -3.03 -10.56
N TYR A 82 12.58 -2.70 -11.23
CA TYR A 82 12.82 -1.35 -11.74
C TYR A 82 12.60 -1.29 -13.25
N TYR A 83 11.78 -0.32 -13.65
CA TYR A 83 11.50 0.01 -15.04
C TYR A 83 12.23 1.30 -15.46
N HIS A 84 12.59 2.15 -14.49
CA HIS A 84 13.39 3.36 -14.68
C HIS A 84 14.75 3.28 -13.96
N ILE A 85 15.82 3.78 -14.59
CA ILE A 85 17.22 3.63 -14.11
C ILE A 85 17.49 4.27 -12.74
N HIS A 86 16.77 5.34 -12.40
CA HIS A 86 16.94 6.07 -11.14
C HIS A 86 15.85 5.77 -10.09
N ALA A 87 14.99 4.78 -10.34
CA ALA A 87 13.85 4.49 -9.46
C ALA A 87 14.27 4.10 -8.03
N GLY A 88 15.46 3.50 -7.85
CA GLY A 88 15.97 3.17 -6.52
C GLY A 88 16.20 4.37 -5.60
N LEU A 89 16.37 5.58 -6.14
CA LEU A 89 16.65 6.79 -5.36
C LEU A 89 15.43 7.29 -4.56
N ILE A 90 14.22 6.96 -5.03
CA ILE A 90 12.97 7.47 -4.45
C ILE A 90 12.28 6.45 -3.53
N LEU A 91 12.84 5.25 -3.38
CA LEU A 91 12.25 4.14 -2.60
C LEU A 91 11.80 4.55 -1.19
N ASN A 92 12.69 5.20 -0.44
CA ASN A 92 12.41 5.58 0.94
C ASN A 92 11.30 6.63 1.01
N GLN A 93 11.28 7.57 0.05
CA GLN A 93 10.25 8.60 -0.02
C GLN A 93 8.89 8.01 -0.40
N VAL A 94 8.85 7.04 -1.32
CA VAL A 94 7.62 6.33 -1.68
C VAL A 94 6.98 5.69 -0.45
N PHE A 95 7.76 4.95 0.34
CA PHE A 95 7.20 4.32 1.55
C PHE A 95 6.76 5.35 2.59
N ALA A 96 7.51 6.42 2.80
CA ALA A 96 7.11 7.49 3.73
C ALA A 96 5.78 8.15 3.31
N ASP A 97 5.62 8.43 2.01
CA ASP A 97 4.39 9.02 1.47
C ASP A 97 3.20 8.07 1.57
N VAL A 98 3.39 6.79 1.23
CA VAL A 98 2.35 5.75 1.37
C VAL A 98 1.95 5.58 2.83
N GLU A 99 2.91 5.54 3.74
CA GLU A 99 2.65 5.41 5.17
C GLU A 99 1.78 6.56 5.69
N ALA A 100 2.15 7.80 5.38
CA ALA A 100 1.41 8.99 5.77
C ALA A 100 0.00 9.02 5.16
N ALA A 101 -0.11 8.77 3.84
CA ALA A 101 -1.38 8.77 3.14
C ALA A 101 -2.35 7.70 3.69
N LEU A 102 -1.86 6.49 3.93
CA LEU A 102 -2.67 5.42 4.51
C LEU A 102 -3.05 5.69 5.96
N ALA A 103 -2.18 6.32 6.74
CA ALA A 103 -2.50 6.72 8.10
C ALA A 103 -3.71 7.67 8.14
N GLU A 104 -3.69 8.69 7.28
CA GLU A 104 -4.75 9.69 7.16
C GLU A 104 -6.06 9.06 6.68
N GLN A 105 -6.03 8.29 5.58
CA GLN A 105 -7.25 7.69 5.02
C GLN A 105 -7.86 6.63 5.95
N LEU A 106 -7.04 5.82 6.63
CA LEU A 106 -7.57 4.84 7.57
C LEU A 106 -8.16 5.49 8.82
N ALA A 107 -7.71 6.69 9.20
CA ALA A 107 -8.30 7.44 10.31
C ALA A 107 -9.66 8.04 9.92
N SER A 108 -9.80 8.61 8.71
CA SER A 108 -11.07 9.17 8.24
C SER A 108 -12.16 8.11 8.00
N HIS A 109 -11.78 6.92 7.55
CA HIS A 109 -12.74 5.81 7.39
C HIS A 109 -13.21 5.19 8.71
N GLN A 110 -12.48 5.40 9.82
CA GLN A 110 -12.91 4.92 11.14
C GLN A 110 -14.05 5.78 11.72
N THR A 111 -14.10 7.07 11.40
CA THR A 111 -15.15 7.97 11.88
C THR A 111 -16.51 7.72 11.21
N ASP A 112 -16.54 7.29 9.94
CA ASP A 112 -17.80 7.05 9.22
C ASP A 112 -18.47 5.70 9.55
N SER A 113 -17.70 4.71 10.05
CA SER A 113 -18.24 3.38 10.42
C SER A 113 -18.72 3.29 11.88
N GLY A 114 -18.51 4.34 12.68
CA GLY A 114 -18.79 4.36 14.13
C GLY A 114 -20.26 4.51 14.53
N ASP A 115 -21.17 4.90 13.62
CA ASP A 115 -22.53 5.32 13.98
C ASP A 115 -23.61 4.21 13.90
N LYS A 116 -23.22 2.93 13.76
CA LYS A 116 -24.16 1.79 13.64
C LYS A 116 -24.00 0.66 14.66
N VAL A 117 -23.53 0.95 15.87
CA VAL A 117 -23.48 -0.07 16.95
C VAL A 117 -24.32 0.32 18.17
N ARG A 118 -25.52 -0.29 18.21
CA ARG A 118 -26.31 -0.75 19.37
C ARG A 118 -27.18 0.26 20.16
N SER A 119 -28.43 0.42 19.73
CA SER A 119 -29.56 0.41 20.67
C SER A 119 -30.07 -1.03 20.81
N LEU A 120 -29.75 -1.70 21.92
CA LEU A 120 -30.48 -2.89 22.35
C LEU A 120 -31.79 -2.41 22.99
N PRO A 121 -32.96 -2.98 22.66
CA PRO A 121 -34.18 -2.65 23.39
C PRO A 121 -34.05 -3.14 24.84
N PRO A 122 -34.59 -2.39 25.83
CA PRO A 122 -34.62 -2.84 27.20
C PRO A 122 -35.50 -4.09 27.28
N LYS A 123 -34.98 -5.15 27.90
CA LYS A 123 -35.77 -6.34 28.23
C LYS A 123 -36.83 -5.94 29.26
N SER A 124 -38.09 -6.24 28.98
CA SER A 124 -39.23 -6.23 29.92
C SER A 124 -39.89 -7.60 29.88
#